data_AF-A0A8T7F524-F1
#
_entry.id   AF-A0A8T7F524-F1
#
_cell.length_a   1.000
_cell.length_b   1.000
_cell.length_c   1.000
_cell.angle_alpha   90.00
_cell.angle_beta   90.00
_cell.angle_gamma   90.00
#
_symmetry.space_group_name_H-M   'P 1'
#
loop_
_entity.id
_entity.type
_entity.pdbx_description
1 polymer ?
#
loop_
_entity_poly.entity_id
_entity_poly.type
_entity_poly.pdbx_seq_one_letter_code
_entity_poly.pdbx_strand_id
1 'polypeptide(L)'
;METNQKQPFMEFPSVESRVIAGILFFTGTLILLAWAAINEPARMTEFTERFNGRSVETGAILFENNCSTCHGDEGYGIAGRAPALNNPFLLNYNFFAEHDRQIAALNDQIAAVDAEKEPEKKAELESQLALVEAQRQELYETLRYDYSEQWAALDAQLTALDSRIQEELAIPASLLGVEVQKRSDEISALEAELLPVTERITAAQSAGQTPDPADVQQQTDLQTQIDAKKAELSPYSTLNDERTPLLAKTGRYRALKDAHEQVKALRVQIAELESQLAALPEGDAGRADIESQLDTLQSQLSAQEKARDDALQAMIDAKDIIDFDPEAPSRMTQLKWNGTLEDLIYTTLLSGRPVSAAYWPAPMVAWSQDAGGPLRRDQVQNLTDYVLNWSREFTLQDVRRINQLAIEPSASAGPSVDAVCPDIESNPDSCVVDDIVVQISALEVMDSTAGQQAYTENACSGCHFSGSVIAPAPQGVFTRAQGYSQQDPATFPDARHYLVQSILYPNSFSSDGFTAGAMPTTFGKTLDLQTLANIVAYLESQDQ
;
A
#
# COMPACT_ATOMS: atom_id res chain seq x y z
N MET A 1 -75.44 76.01 9.25
CA MET A 1 -75.25 75.60 10.66
C MET A 1 -74.36 74.37 10.64
N GLU A 2 -73.05 74.60 10.64
CA GLU A 2 -72.04 73.55 10.68
C GLU A 2 -71.76 73.16 12.14
N THR A 3 -71.98 71.89 12.48
CA THR A 3 -71.46 71.31 13.72
C THR A 3 -70.19 70.53 13.38
N ASN A 4 -69.07 71.17 13.66
CA ASN A 4 -67.70 70.69 13.49
C ASN A 4 -67.43 69.54 14.47
N GLN A 5 -67.55 68.30 13.98
CA GLN A 5 -67.23 67.08 14.71
C GLN A 5 -65.70 66.92 14.72
N LYS A 6 -65.05 67.48 15.75
CA LYS A 6 -63.63 67.24 16.01
C LYS A 6 -63.41 65.74 16.25
N GLN A 7 -62.71 65.11 15.33
CA GLN A 7 -62.14 63.77 15.48
C GLN A 7 -61.26 63.75 16.75
N PRO A 8 -61.35 62.72 17.62
CA PRO A 8 -60.37 62.58 18.69
C PRO A 8 -59.01 62.33 18.05
N PHE A 9 -58.16 63.34 18.27
CA PHE A 9 -56.75 63.37 17.96
C PHE A 9 -56.09 62.11 18.53
N MET A 10 -55.39 61.39 17.65
CA MET A 10 -54.53 60.25 17.94
C MET A 10 -53.81 60.44 19.28
N GLU A 11 -54.23 59.71 20.33
CA GLU A 11 -53.57 59.76 21.64
C GLU A 11 -52.13 59.29 21.45
N PHE A 12 -51.20 60.23 21.52
CA PHE A 12 -49.79 59.89 21.53
C PHE A 12 -49.52 59.03 22.78
N PRO A 13 -49.02 57.79 22.65
CA PRO A 13 -48.76 56.94 23.79
C PRO A 13 -47.83 57.66 24.75
N SER A 14 -48.11 57.56 26.06
CA SER A 14 -47.32 58.19 27.12
C SER A 14 -45.85 57.77 27.01
N VAL A 15 -44.94 58.59 27.55
CA VAL A 15 -43.49 58.28 27.56
C VAL A 15 -43.24 56.87 28.12
N GLU A 16 -44.03 56.46 29.11
CA GLU A 16 -44.00 55.12 29.71
C GLU A 16 -44.33 54.00 28.71
N SER A 17 -45.40 54.13 27.91
CA SER A 17 -45.76 53.13 26.89
C SER A 17 -44.70 52.97 25.80
N ARG A 18 -44.01 54.06 25.43
CA ARG A 18 -42.93 54.01 24.43
C ARG A 18 -41.68 53.34 24.97
N VAL A 19 -41.34 53.59 26.23
CA VAL A 19 -40.21 52.95 26.92
C VAL A 19 -40.46 51.45 27.08
N ILE A 20 -41.66 51.05 27.50
CA ILE A 20 -42.03 49.63 27.63
C ILE A 20 -41.97 48.92 26.26
N ALA A 21 -42.50 49.53 25.20
CA ALA A 21 -42.41 48.96 23.86
C ALA A 21 -40.94 48.79 23.41
N GLY A 22 -40.09 49.80 23.62
CA GLY A 22 -38.67 49.72 23.31
C GLY A 22 -37.94 48.61 24.06
N ILE A 23 -38.19 48.46 25.37
CA ILE A 23 -37.62 47.38 26.18
C ILE A 23 -38.09 46.01 25.67
N LEU A 24 -39.38 45.85 25.38
CA LEU A 24 -39.91 44.57 24.87
C LEU A 24 -39.32 44.20 23.50
N PHE A 25 -39.16 45.14 22.57
CA PHE A 25 -38.51 44.87 21.29
C PHE A 25 -37.03 44.54 21.46
N PHE A 26 -36.33 45.26 22.35
CA PHE A 26 -34.92 45.01 22.62
C PHE A 26 -34.72 43.63 23.28
N THR A 27 -35.45 43.34 24.36
CA THR A 27 -35.42 42.04 25.04
C THR A 27 -35.85 40.92 24.09
N GLY A 28 -36.90 41.11 23.30
CA GLY A 28 -37.33 40.14 22.28
C GLY A 28 -36.26 39.87 21.23
N THR A 29 -35.57 40.90 20.75
CA THR A 29 -34.45 40.76 19.82
C THR A 29 -33.28 40.01 20.46
N LEU A 30 -32.93 40.32 21.71
CA LEU A 30 -31.89 39.60 22.45
C LEU A 30 -32.24 38.12 22.64
N ILE A 31 -33.51 37.80 22.95
CA ILE A 31 -33.98 36.42 23.08
C ILE A 31 -33.87 35.68 21.73
N LEU A 32 -34.26 36.30 20.61
CA LEU A 32 -34.14 35.70 19.28
C LEU A 32 -32.67 35.48 18.88
N LEU A 33 -31.79 36.45 19.15
CA LEU A 33 -30.35 36.31 18.88
C LEU A 33 -29.71 35.24 19.76
N ALA A 34 -30.10 35.13 21.03
CA ALA A 34 -29.63 34.08 21.92
C ALA A 34 -30.12 32.69 21.43
N TRP A 35 -31.38 32.58 21.02
CA TRP A 35 -31.92 31.35 20.43
C TRP A 35 -31.18 30.96 19.14
N ALA A 36 -30.94 31.92 18.25
CA ALA A 36 -30.18 31.71 17.02
C ALA A 36 -28.74 31.28 17.32
N ALA A 37 -28.05 31.96 18.26
CA ALA A 37 -26.69 31.63 18.66
C ALA A 37 -26.57 30.23 19.29
N ILE A 38 -27.57 29.77 20.03
CA ILE A 38 -27.61 28.42 20.61
C ILE A 38 -27.85 27.34 19.54
N ASN A 39 -28.64 27.64 18.51
CA ASN A 39 -28.98 26.67 17.45
C ASN A 39 -28.03 26.72 16.23
N GLU A 40 -27.25 27.78 16.09
CA GLU A 40 -26.26 27.98 15.02
C GLU A 40 -25.29 26.80 14.88
N PRO A 41 -24.70 26.25 15.97
CA PRO A 41 -23.74 25.14 15.85
C PRO A 41 -24.36 23.90 15.22
N ALA A 42 -25.59 23.53 15.61
CA ALA A 42 -26.27 22.36 15.07
C ALA A 42 -26.56 22.49 13.58
N ARG A 43 -27.05 23.67 13.13
CA ARG A 43 -27.26 23.92 11.70
C ARG A 43 -25.94 23.89 10.93
N MET A 44 -24.85 24.39 11.53
CA MET A 44 -23.55 24.40 10.88
C MET A 44 -22.97 22.99 10.74
N THR A 45 -23.13 22.13 11.75
CA THR A 45 -22.78 20.71 11.64
C THR A 45 -23.53 20.03 10.51
N GLU A 46 -24.86 20.18 10.44
CA GLU A 46 -25.68 19.58 9.36
C GLU A 46 -25.28 20.10 7.96
N PHE A 47 -24.96 21.39 7.85
CA PHE A 47 -24.49 21.97 6.58
C PHE A 47 -23.11 21.41 6.17
N THR A 48 -22.18 21.29 7.13
CA THR A 48 -20.85 20.71 6.91
C THR A 48 -20.94 19.24 6.50
N GLU A 49 -21.77 18.44 7.18
CA GLU A 49 -22.01 17.04 6.82
C GLU A 49 -22.55 16.90 5.39
N ARG A 50 -23.54 17.73 5.02
CA ARG A 50 -24.08 17.76 3.65
C ARG A 50 -23.06 18.23 2.62
N PHE A 51 -22.19 19.17 2.98
CA PHE A 51 -21.12 19.64 2.10
C PHE A 51 -20.10 18.53 1.86
N ASN A 52 -19.63 17.87 2.92
CA ASN A 52 -18.70 16.75 2.85
C ASN A 52 -19.31 15.58 2.05
N GLY A 53 -20.58 15.25 2.28
CA GLY A 53 -21.29 14.22 1.51
C GLY A 53 -21.29 14.50 0.00
N ARG A 54 -21.59 15.74 -0.42
CA ARG A 54 -21.51 16.12 -1.85
C ARG A 54 -20.10 16.10 -2.40
N SER A 55 -19.10 16.43 -1.58
CA SER A 55 -17.69 16.34 -1.94
C SER A 55 -17.32 14.89 -2.29
N VAL A 56 -17.67 13.95 -1.40
CA VAL A 56 -17.46 12.51 -1.59
C VAL A 56 -18.22 11.97 -2.82
N GLU A 57 -19.48 12.34 -3.00
CA GLU A 57 -20.29 11.94 -4.18
C GLU A 57 -19.66 12.43 -5.49
N THR A 58 -19.19 13.68 -5.52
CA THR A 58 -18.51 14.25 -6.69
C THR A 58 -17.16 13.57 -6.91
N GLY A 59 -16.43 13.28 -5.83
CA GLY A 59 -15.17 12.55 -5.84
C GLY A 59 -15.32 11.14 -6.41
N ALA A 60 -16.40 10.43 -6.07
CA ALA A 60 -16.69 9.11 -6.62
C ALA A 60 -16.83 9.14 -8.15
N ILE A 61 -17.56 10.13 -8.69
CA ILE A 61 -17.71 10.30 -10.14
C ILE A 61 -16.35 10.61 -10.79
N LEU A 62 -15.52 11.44 -10.15
CA LEU A 62 -14.19 11.74 -10.65
C LEU A 62 -13.29 10.51 -10.62
N PHE A 63 -13.35 9.73 -9.53
CA PHE A 63 -12.55 8.52 -9.37
C PHE A 63 -12.87 7.49 -10.43
N GLU A 64 -14.17 7.25 -10.68
CA GLU A 64 -14.63 6.32 -11.72
C GLU A 64 -14.15 6.72 -13.12
N ASN A 65 -14.15 8.02 -13.43
CA ASN A 65 -13.77 8.50 -14.75
C ASN A 65 -12.24 8.58 -14.98
N ASN A 66 -11.44 8.67 -13.91
CA ASN A 66 -10.02 9.04 -14.01
C ASN A 66 -9.05 8.05 -13.34
N CYS A 67 -9.49 7.34 -12.30
CA CYS A 67 -8.61 6.59 -11.39
C CYS A 67 -8.87 5.08 -11.39
N SER A 68 -10.13 4.65 -11.54
CA SER A 68 -10.56 3.24 -11.45
C SER A 68 -9.83 2.33 -12.45
N THR A 69 -9.56 2.84 -13.66
CA THR A 69 -8.83 2.11 -14.70
C THR A 69 -7.46 1.61 -14.23
N CYS A 70 -6.81 2.32 -13.31
CA CYS A 70 -5.51 1.92 -12.73
C CYS A 70 -5.67 1.30 -11.34
N HIS A 71 -6.48 1.90 -10.47
CA HIS A 71 -6.60 1.52 -9.05
C HIS A 71 -7.74 0.53 -8.75
N GLY A 72 -8.51 0.13 -9.77
CA GLY A 72 -9.72 -0.69 -9.62
C GLY A 72 -10.93 0.15 -9.19
N ASP A 73 -12.13 -0.32 -9.54
CA ASP A 73 -13.41 0.39 -9.32
C ASP A 73 -13.66 0.71 -7.83
N GLU A 74 -13.20 -0.16 -6.93
CA GLU A 74 -13.30 0.02 -5.47
C GLU A 74 -11.98 0.40 -4.81
N GLY A 75 -10.95 0.72 -5.61
CA GLY A 75 -9.64 1.13 -5.11
C GLY A 75 -8.78 0.00 -4.55
N TYR A 76 -9.06 -1.27 -4.83
CA TYR A 76 -8.28 -2.42 -4.34
C TYR A 76 -6.99 -2.71 -5.14
N GLY A 77 -6.65 -1.86 -6.10
CA GLY A 77 -5.49 -2.00 -6.96
C GLY A 77 -5.71 -3.03 -8.06
N ILE A 78 -4.80 -3.01 -9.03
CA ILE A 78 -4.73 -3.97 -10.12
C ILE A 78 -3.31 -4.51 -10.16
N ALA A 79 -3.17 -5.83 -10.06
CA ALA A 79 -1.88 -6.52 -10.04
C ALA A 79 -1.00 -6.07 -11.21
N GLY A 80 0.21 -5.62 -10.90
CA GLY A 80 1.17 -5.15 -11.90
C GLY A 80 0.80 -3.83 -12.60
N ARG A 81 -0.24 -3.10 -12.17
CA ARG A 81 -0.65 -1.83 -12.80
C ARG A 81 -0.60 -0.64 -11.85
N ALA A 82 -1.25 -0.74 -10.69
CA ALA A 82 -1.23 0.32 -9.68
C ALA A 82 -1.63 -0.25 -8.31
N PRO A 83 -1.20 0.39 -7.21
CA PRO A 83 -1.50 -0.10 -5.88
C PRO A 83 -2.94 0.17 -5.48
N ALA A 84 -3.41 -0.58 -4.49
CA ALA A 84 -4.64 -0.31 -3.79
C ALA A 84 -4.55 1.03 -3.07
N LEU A 85 -5.63 1.80 -3.16
CA LEU A 85 -5.84 3.01 -2.36
C LEU A 85 -6.79 2.73 -1.18
N ASN A 86 -7.72 1.79 -1.36
CA ASN A 86 -8.60 1.27 -0.30
C ASN A 86 -7.87 0.13 0.44
N ASN A 87 -6.90 0.48 1.27
CA ASN A 87 -6.12 -0.47 2.07
C ASN A 87 -5.73 0.14 3.43
N PRO A 88 -5.50 -0.71 4.46
CA PRO A 88 -5.22 -0.22 5.81
C PRO A 88 -3.90 0.56 5.92
N PHE A 89 -2.87 0.23 5.12
CA PHE A 89 -1.57 0.90 5.21
C PHE A 89 -1.59 2.32 4.67
N LEU A 90 -2.26 2.56 3.52
CA LEU A 90 -2.42 3.92 3.01
C LEU A 90 -3.29 4.74 3.96
N LEU A 91 -4.39 4.17 4.43
CA LEU A 91 -5.38 4.86 5.26
C LEU A 91 -4.99 4.91 6.75
N ASN A 92 -3.73 4.60 7.07
CA ASN A 92 -3.14 4.68 8.40
C ASN A 92 -3.97 3.94 9.48
N TYR A 93 -4.56 2.80 9.11
CA TYR A 93 -5.34 1.97 10.01
C TYR A 93 -4.43 0.97 10.73
N ASN A 94 -4.53 0.93 12.07
CA ASN A 94 -3.81 -0.04 12.91
C ASN A 94 -4.82 -1.01 13.55
N PHE A 95 -4.78 -2.27 13.13
CA PHE A 95 -5.61 -3.35 13.67
C PHE A 95 -5.39 -3.59 15.17
N PHE A 96 -4.19 -3.31 15.67
CA PHE A 96 -3.78 -3.60 17.04
C PHE A 96 -3.93 -2.41 17.99
N ALA A 97 -4.32 -1.23 17.50
CA ALA A 97 -4.32 0.02 18.29
C ALA A 97 -5.09 -0.09 19.60
N GLU A 98 -6.22 -0.80 19.63
CA GLU A 98 -6.98 -1.01 20.86
C GLU A 98 -6.28 -1.94 21.84
N HIS A 99 -5.79 -3.09 21.36
CA HIS A 99 -5.03 -4.04 22.18
C HIS A 99 -3.75 -3.41 22.73
N ASP A 100 -3.01 -2.65 21.90
CA ASP A 100 -1.78 -1.95 22.31
C ASP A 100 -2.07 -0.93 23.43
N ARG A 101 -3.19 -0.18 23.34
CA ARG A 101 -3.62 0.72 24.41
C ARG A 101 -3.95 -0.02 25.70
N GLN A 102 -4.65 -1.15 25.60
CA GLN A 102 -5.00 -1.97 26.77
C GLN A 102 -3.74 -2.56 27.43
N ILE A 103 -2.81 -3.09 26.64
CA ILE A 103 -1.51 -3.60 27.11
C ILE A 103 -0.72 -2.51 27.83
N ALA A 104 -0.63 -1.31 27.24
CA ALA A 104 0.07 -0.18 27.88
C ALA A 104 -0.60 0.21 29.21
N ALA A 105 -1.94 0.32 29.23
CA ALA A 105 -2.68 0.67 30.44
C ALA A 105 -2.58 -0.38 31.55
N LEU A 106 -2.53 -1.68 31.20
CA LEU A 106 -2.33 -2.76 32.16
C LEU A 106 -0.91 -2.76 32.72
N ASN A 107 0.11 -2.54 31.88
CA ASN A 107 1.49 -2.41 32.33
C ASN A 107 1.68 -1.25 33.31
N ASP A 108 1.09 -0.09 33.04
CA ASP A 108 1.12 1.07 33.95
C ASP A 108 0.46 0.74 35.30
N GLN A 109 -0.67 0.02 35.29
CA GLN A 109 -1.35 -0.42 36.50
C GLN A 109 -0.53 -1.46 37.30
N ILE A 110 0.09 -2.43 36.61
CA ILE A 110 0.98 -3.42 37.23
C ILE A 110 2.14 -2.71 37.93
N ALA A 111 2.78 -1.75 37.27
CA ALA A 111 3.88 -0.99 37.85
C ALA A 111 3.45 -0.21 39.11
N ALA A 112 2.25 0.38 39.10
CA ALA A 112 1.70 1.08 40.26
C ALA A 112 1.42 0.13 41.45
N VAL A 113 0.79 -1.02 41.18
CA VAL A 113 0.44 -2.02 42.19
C VAL A 113 1.68 -2.72 42.77
N ASP A 114 2.69 -2.96 41.94
CA ASP A 114 3.98 -3.50 42.38
C ASP A 114 4.70 -2.55 43.35
N ALA A 115 4.63 -1.24 43.09
CA ALA A 115 5.15 -0.22 44.01
C ALA A 115 4.40 -0.20 45.35
N GLU A 116 3.09 -0.48 45.34
CA GLU A 116 2.24 -0.59 46.54
C GLU A 116 2.38 -1.95 47.25
N LYS A 117 3.08 -2.92 46.63
CA LYS A 117 3.31 -4.28 47.16
C LYS A 117 2.00 -5.06 47.39
N GLU A 118 1.04 -4.97 46.47
CA GLU A 118 -0.19 -5.76 46.51
C GLU A 118 -0.09 -6.98 45.56
N PRO A 119 0.44 -8.14 46.00
CA PRO A 119 0.78 -9.25 45.11
C PRO A 119 -0.45 -9.93 44.47
N GLU A 120 -1.58 -9.99 45.19
CA GLU A 120 -2.80 -10.61 44.67
C GLU A 120 -3.38 -9.82 43.49
N LYS A 121 -3.42 -8.49 43.62
CA LYS A 121 -3.90 -7.59 42.57
C LYS A 121 -2.93 -7.53 41.40
N LYS A 122 -1.62 -7.61 41.66
CA LYS A 122 -0.60 -7.75 40.60
C LYS A 122 -0.85 -9.01 39.77
N ALA A 123 -1.04 -10.16 40.41
CA ALA A 123 -1.30 -11.42 39.72
C ALA A 123 -2.60 -11.38 38.90
N GLU A 124 -3.64 -10.72 39.40
CA GLU A 124 -4.89 -10.51 38.65
C GLU A 124 -4.66 -9.67 37.38
N LEU A 125 -3.93 -8.55 37.50
CA LEU A 125 -3.61 -7.68 36.36
C LEU A 125 -2.70 -8.36 35.34
N GLU A 126 -1.71 -9.15 35.80
CA GLU A 126 -0.84 -9.95 34.93
C GLU A 126 -1.65 -11.01 34.15
N SER A 127 -2.66 -11.62 34.77
CA SER A 127 -3.58 -12.53 34.08
C SER A 127 -4.43 -11.80 33.03
N GLN A 128 -4.89 -10.57 33.30
CA GLN A 128 -5.61 -9.76 32.31
C GLN A 128 -4.70 -9.35 31.15
N LEU A 129 -3.45 -8.98 31.44
CA LEU A 129 -2.45 -8.64 30.43
C LEU A 129 -2.21 -9.82 29.49
N ALA A 130 -1.95 -11.01 30.05
CA ALA A 130 -1.74 -12.23 29.27
C ALA A 130 -2.94 -12.56 28.36
N LEU A 131 -4.17 -12.31 28.81
CA LEU A 131 -5.38 -12.48 27.99
C LEU A 131 -5.42 -11.51 26.80
N VAL A 132 -5.13 -10.23 27.02
CA VAL A 132 -5.13 -9.22 25.95
C VAL A 132 -3.99 -9.48 24.96
N GLU A 133 -2.81 -9.89 25.43
CA GLU A 133 -1.69 -10.28 24.58
C GLU A 133 -2.04 -11.50 23.70
N ALA A 134 -2.74 -12.49 24.27
CA ALA A 134 -3.23 -13.64 23.51
C ALA A 134 -4.27 -13.23 22.44
N GLN A 135 -5.18 -12.32 22.76
CA GLN A 135 -6.16 -11.78 21.80
C GLN A 135 -5.47 -11.00 20.67
N ARG A 136 -4.48 -10.18 20.99
CA ARG A 136 -3.66 -9.45 20.00
C ARG A 136 -2.96 -10.44 19.06
N GLN A 137 -2.36 -11.49 19.60
CA GLN A 137 -1.68 -12.53 18.82
C GLN A 137 -2.66 -13.31 17.94
N GLU A 138 -3.85 -13.65 18.45
CA GLU A 138 -4.90 -14.31 17.68
C GLU A 138 -5.38 -13.46 16.49
N LEU A 139 -5.52 -12.14 16.69
CA LEU A 139 -5.84 -11.20 15.63
C LEU A 139 -4.76 -11.17 14.55
N TYR A 140 -3.48 -11.11 14.94
CA TYR A 140 -2.35 -11.18 14.00
C TYR A 140 -2.39 -12.46 13.16
N GLU A 141 -2.56 -13.60 13.84
CA GLU A 141 -2.63 -14.91 13.21
C GLU A 141 -3.80 -15.01 12.21
N THR A 142 -4.96 -14.47 12.58
CA THR A 142 -6.14 -14.40 11.70
C THR A 142 -5.86 -13.55 10.47
N LEU A 143 -5.32 -12.35 10.64
CA LEU A 143 -5.03 -11.43 9.53
C LEU A 143 -3.93 -11.96 8.59
N ARG A 144 -2.92 -12.65 9.13
CA ARG A 144 -1.78 -13.15 8.37
C ARG A 144 -2.04 -14.48 7.67
N TYR A 145 -2.68 -15.44 8.34
CA TYR A 145 -2.72 -16.84 7.91
C TYR A 145 -4.12 -17.40 7.64
N ASP A 146 -5.20 -16.75 8.10
CA ASP A 146 -6.54 -17.29 7.86
C ASP A 146 -7.03 -16.99 6.44
N TYR A 147 -7.09 -18.05 5.64
CA TYR A 147 -7.65 -18.09 4.29
C TYR A 147 -8.71 -19.20 4.15
N SER A 148 -9.36 -19.57 5.26
CA SER A 148 -10.31 -20.67 5.32
C SER A 148 -11.53 -20.47 4.43
N GLU A 149 -12.08 -19.25 4.35
CA GLU A 149 -13.19 -18.92 3.47
C GLU A 149 -12.82 -19.05 1.98
N GLN A 150 -11.64 -18.54 1.58
CA GLN A 150 -11.15 -18.63 0.20
C GLN A 150 -10.88 -20.08 -0.19
N TRP A 151 -10.28 -20.86 0.73
CA TRP A 151 -10.09 -22.30 0.53
C TRP A 151 -11.42 -23.01 0.29
N ALA A 152 -12.44 -22.78 1.14
CA ALA A 152 -13.73 -23.43 1.02
C ALA A 152 -14.43 -23.10 -0.33
N ALA A 153 -14.31 -21.85 -0.78
CA ALA A 153 -14.83 -21.44 -2.08
C ALA A 153 -14.11 -22.14 -3.26
N LEU A 154 -12.78 -22.25 -3.20
CA LEU A 154 -11.97 -22.93 -4.23
C LEU A 154 -12.20 -24.45 -4.22
N ASP A 155 -12.36 -25.07 -3.06
CA ASP A 155 -12.65 -26.50 -2.91
C ASP A 155 -14.03 -26.84 -3.48
N ALA A 156 -15.03 -25.98 -3.25
CA ALA A 156 -16.35 -26.12 -3.87
C ALA A 156 -16.29 -26.01 -5.40
N GLN A 157 -15.51 -25.08 -5.94
CA GLN A 157 -15.30 -24.95 -7.39
C GLN A 157 -14.62 -26.18 -7.98
N LEU A 158 -13.57 -26.69 -7.32
CA LEU A 158 -12.86 -27.89 -7.75
C LEU A 158 -13.78 -29.12 -7.72
N THR A 159 -14.60 -29.27 -6.67
CA THR A 159 -15.58 -30.34 -6.55
C THR A 159 -16.64 -30.29 -7.66
N ALA A 160 -17.11 -29.09 -8.00
CA ALA A 160 -18.05 -28.90 -9.10
C ALA A 160 -17.43 -29.26 -10.45
N LEU A 161 -16.17 -28.87 -10.68
CA LEU A 161 -15.43 -29.22 -11.89
C LEU A 161 -15.17 -30.73 -11.99
N ASP A 162 -14.80 -31.37 -10.87
CA ASP A 162 -14.60 -32.82 -10.80
C ASP A 162 -15.89 -33.59 -11.11
N SER A 163 -17.04 -33.08 -10.65
CA SER A 163 -18.36 -33.64 -11.00
C SER A 163 -18.65 -33.50 -12.50
N ARG A 164 -18.36 -32.33 -13.09
CA ARG A 164 -18.55 -32.08 -14.52
C ARG A 164 -17.67 -32.99 -15.39
N ILE A 165 -16.42 -33.23 -14.98
CA ILE A 165 -15.52 -34.19 -15.65
C ILE A 165 -16.10 -35.60 -15.64
N GLN A 166 -16.62 -36.03 -14.49
CA GLN A 166 -17.23 -37.35 -14.36
C GLN A 166 -18.49 -37.49 -15.21
N GLU A 167 -19.28 -36.44 -15.35
CA GLU A 167 -20.50 -36.41 -16.18
C GLU A 167 -20.19 -36.39 -17.68
N GLU A 168 -19.26 -35.55 -18.12
CA GLU A 168 -18.96 -35.35 -19.55
C GLU A 168 -18.06 -36.45 -20.13
N LEU A 169 -17.08 -36.93 -19.35
CA LEU A 169 -16.04 -37.84 -19.84
C LEU A 169 -16.16 -39.27 -19.29
N ALA A 170 -17.07 -39.51 -18.34
CA ALA A 170 -17.26 -40.79 -17.66
C ALA A 170 -15.98 -41.37 -17.04
N ILE A 171 -15.03 -40.51 -16.64
CA ILE A 171 -13.79 -40.87 -15.95
C ILE A 171 -13.69 -40.19 -14.59
N PRO A 172 -13.01 -40.80 -13.60
CA PRO A 172 -12.59 -40.10 -12.40
C PRO A 172 -11.72 -38.89 -12.76
N ALA A 173 -11.98 -37.75 -12.13
CA ALA A 173 -11.22 -36.52 -12.38
C ALA A 173 -9.71 -36.66 -12.08
N SER A 174 -9.33 -37.58 -11.19
CA SER A 174 -7.93 -37.94 -10.91
C SER A 174 -7.20 -38.59 -12.10
N LEU A 175 -7.92 -39.16 -13.06
CA LEU A 175 -7.36 -39.78 -14.26
C LEU A 175 -7.32 -38.85 -15.47
N LEU A 176 -7.87 -37.64 -15.37
CA LEU A 176 -8.01 -36.72 -16.50
C LEU A 176 -6.68 -36.44 -17.20
N GLY A 177 -5.63 -36.10 -16.45
CA GLY A 177 -4.29 -35.85 -17.01
C GLY A 177 -3.68 -37.08 -17.69
N VAL A 178 -3.96 -38.29 -17.17
CA VAL A 178 -3.50 -39.56 -17.78
C VAL A 178 -4.21 -39.80 -19.12
N GLU A 179 -5.50 -39.55 -19.19
CA GLU A 179 -6.29 -39.72 -20.42
C GLU A 179 -5.95 -38.67 -21.50
N VAL A 180 -5.59 -37.45 -21.09
CA VAL A 180 -5.01 -36.42 -21.97
C VAL A 180 -3.67 -36.88 -22.54
N GLN A 181 -2.74 -37.31 -21.68
CA GLN A 181 -1.42 -37.76 -22.13
C GLN A 181 -1.54 -38.92 -23.11
N LYS A 182 -2.34 -39.94 -22.77
CA LYS A 182 -2.57 -41.10 -23.62
C LYS A 182 -3.05 -40.72 -25.02
N ARG A 183 -4.04 -39.83 -25.12
CA ARG A 183 -4.57 -39.36 -26.42
C ARG A 183 -3.56 -38.51 -27.18
N SER A 184 -2.80 -37.68 -26.47
CA SER A 184 -1.69 -36.91 -27.06
C SER A 184 -0.61 -37.82 -27.65
N ASP A 185 -0.29 -38.92 -26.98
CA ASP A 185 0.68 -39.91 -27.46
C ASP A 185 0.16 -40.65 -28.72
N GLU A 186 -1.14 -40.99 -28.77
CA GLU A 186 -1.78 -41.57 -29.96
C GLU A 186 -1.69 -40.63 -31.18
N ILE A 187 -1.92 -39.32 -30.97
CA ILE A 187 -1.77 -38.31 -32.04
C ILE A 187 -0.30 -38.21 -32.47
N SER A 188 0.63 -38.15 -31.51
CA SER A 188 2.06 -38.03 -31.79
C SER A 188 2.59 -39.24 -32.58
N ALA A 189 2.07 -40.45 -32.31
CA ALA A 189 2.40 -41.64 -33.07
C ALA A 189 1.93 -41.54 -34.53
N LEU A 190 0.70 -41.09 -34.78
CA LEU A 190 0.18 -40.88 -36.14
C LEU A 190 0.93 -39.76 -36.88
N GLU A 191 1.30 -38.68 -36.19
CA GLU A 191 2.11 -37.60 -36.75
C GLU A 191 3.51 -38.08 -37.13
N ALA A 192 4.11 -38.98 -36.34
CA ALA A 192 5.38 -39.63 -36.66
C ALA A 192 5.28 -40.55 -37.89
N GLU A 193 4.14 -41.22 -38.12
CA GLU A 193 3.88 -42.00 -39.33
C GLU A 193 3.65 -41.11 -40.57
N LEU A 194 3.00 -39.96 -40.39
CA LEU A 194 2.70 -39.00 -41.47
C LEU A 194 3.96 -38.31 -42.02
N LEU A 195 4.96 -38.08 -41.17
CA LEU A 195 6.17 -37.36 -41.50
C LEU A 195 6.93 -37.95 -42.71
N PRO A 196 7.35 -39.24 -42.72
CA PRO A 196 8.07 -39.82 -43.85
C PRO A 196 7.23 -39.91 -45.13
N VAL A 197 5.90 -40.00 -45.03
CA VAL A 197 4.99 -39.96 -46.19
C VAL A 197 5.02 -38.56 -46.83
N THR A 198 4.93 -37.53 -45.99
CA THR A 198 4.99 -36.12 -46.42
C THR A 198 6.35 -35.78 -47.04
N GLU A 199 7.44 -36.30 -46.49
CA GLU A 199 8.79 -36.13 -47.06
C GLU A 199 8.91 -36.75 -48.45
N ARG A 200 8.37 -37.95 -48.68
CA ARG A 200 8.38 -38.59 -50.02
C ARG A 200 7.61 -37.77 -51.05
N ILE A 201 6.43 -37.28 -50.69
CA ILE A 201 5.61 -36.42 -51.57
C ILE A 201 6.38 -35.14 -51.91
N THR A 202 6.95 -34.48 -50.90
CA THR A 202 7.71 -33.23 -51.06
C THR A 202 8.95 -33.44 -51.93
N ALA A 203 9.66 -34.56 -51.76
CA ALA A 203 10.82 -34.91 -52.57
C ALA A 203 10.46 -35.13 -54.04
N ALA A 204 9.36 -35.84 -54.33
CA ALA A 204 8.87 -36.05 -55.69
C ALA A 204 8.52 -34.70 -56.37
N GLN A 205 7.78 -33.83 -55.66
CA GLN A 205 7.42 -32.50 -56.16
C GLN A 205 8.67 -31.65 -56.45
N SER A 206 9.66 -31.67 -55.55
CA SER A 206 10.91 -30.92 -55.69
C SER A 206 11.77 -31.43 -56.86
N ALA A 207 11.66 -32.71 -57.21
CA ALA A 207 12.30 -33.31 -58.37
C ALA A 207 11.51 -33.10 -59.69
N GLY A 208 10.39 -32.37 -59.66
CA GLY A 208 9.51 -32.18 -60.82
C GLY A 208 8.74 -33.44 -61.24
N GLN A 209 8.62 -34.42 -60.33
CA GLN A 209 7.89 -35.66 -60.53
C GLN A 209 6.48 -35.56 -59.94
N THR A 210 5.52 -36.26 -60.54
CA THR A 210 4.20 -36.44 -59.93
C THR A 210 4.32 -37.36 -58.71
N PRO A 211 3.84 -36.96 -57.52
CA PRO A 211 3.83 -37.83 -56.33
C PRO A 211 3.12 -39.17 -56.60
N ASP A 212 3.57 -40.23 -55.92
CA ASP A 212 2.88 -41.53 -55.97
C ASP A 212 1.44 -41.36 -55.43
N PRO A 213 0.41 -41.72 -56.21
CA PRO A 213 -0.97 -41.68 -55.74
C PRO A 213 -1.22 -42.44 -54.42
N ALA A 214 -0.44 -43.51 -54.15
CA ALA A 214 -0.53 -44.25 -52.90
C ALA A 214 -0.02 -43.43 -51.70
N ASP A 215 1.07 -42.69 -51.86
CA ASP A 215 1.59 -41.79 -50.82
C ASP A 215 0.61 -40.65 -50.53
N VAL A 216 -0.01 -40.06 -51.57
CA VAL A 216 -1.02 -39.00 -51.42
C VAL A 216 -2.27 -39.51 -50.68
N GLN A 217 -2.72 -40.72 -51.00
CA GLN A 217 -3.84 -41.34 -50.29
C GLN A 217 -3.46 -41.63 -48.82
N GLN A 218 -2.28 -42.21 -48.58
CA GLN A 218 -1.80 -42.50 -47.23
C GLN A 218 -1.69 -41.21 -46.38
N GLN A 219 -1.20 -40.12 -46.96
CA GLN A 219 -1.14 -38.81 -46.31
C GLN A 219 -2.55 -38.33 -45.90
N THR A 220 -3.52 -38.45 -46.80
CA THR A 220 -4.91 -38.04 -46.56
C THR A 220 -5.55 -38.89 -45.45
N ASP A 221 -5.32 -40.21 -45.47
CA ASP A 221 -5.87 -41.14 -44.47
C ASP A 221 -5.28 -40.90 -43.08
N LEU A 222 -3.95 -40.67 -42.99
CA LEU A 222 -3.28 -40.34 -41.74
C LEU A 222 -3.74 -38.98 -41.20
N GLN A 223 -3.88 -37.97 -42.06
CA GLN A 223 -4.39 -36.66 -41.65
C GLN A 223 -5.82 -36.76 -41.10
N THR A 224 -6.68 -37.54 -41.76
CA THR A 224 -8.06 -37.77 -41.30
C THR A 224 -8.08 -38.45 -39.92
N GLN A 225 -7.20 -39.42 -39.68
CA GLN A 225 -7.07 -40.07 -38.37
C GLN A 225 -6.56 -39.11 -37.29
N ILE A 226 -5.57 -38.28 -37.60
CA ILE A 226 -5.05 -37.26 -36.69
C ILE A 226 -6.16 -36.27 -36.32
N ASP A 227 -6.92 -35.78 -37.29
CA ASP A 227 -8.00 -34.82 -37.05
C ASP A 227 -9.11 -35.43 -36.19
N ALA A 228 -9.47 -36.69 -36.44
CA ALA A 228 -10.41 -37.43 -35.60
C ALA A 228 -9.89 -37.58 -34.17
N LYS A 229 -8.60 -37.91 -33.98
CA LYS A 229 -7.98 -38.03 -32.65
C LYS A 229 -7.86 -36.69 -31.92
N LYS A 230 -7.57 -35.61 -32.63
CA LYS A 230 -7.60 -34.24 -32.07
C LYS A 230 -9.01 -33.87 -31.62
N ALA A 231 -10.04 -34.24 -32.36
CA ALA A 231 -11.42 -34.05 -31.95
C ALA A 231 -11.78 -34.88 -30.69
N GLU A 232 -11.27 -36.12 -30.57
CA GLU A 232 -11.43 -36.95 -29.36
C GLU A 232 -10.68 -36.39 -28.14
N LEU A 233 -9.51 -35.78 -28.33
CA LEU A 233 -8.70 -35.17 -27.28
C LEU A 233 -9.30 -33.86 -26.76
N SER A 234 -9.91 -33.05 -27.65
CA SER A 234 -10.36 -31.70 -27.34
C SER A 234 -11.11 -31.57 -26.00
N PRO A 235 -12.20 -32.32 -25.70
CA PRO A 235 -12.93 -32.15 -24.45
C PRO A 235 -12.10 -32.53 -23.20
N TYR A 236 -11.20 -33.51 -23.32
CA TYR A 236 -10.26 -33.87 -22.24
C TYR A 236 -9.27 -32.75 -21.99
N SER A 237 -8.65 -32.21 -23.05
CA SER A 237 -7.67 -31.12 -22.93
C SER A 237 -8.29 -29.86 -22.32
N THR A 238 -9.48 -29.46 -22.78
CA THR A 238 -10.17 -28.26 -22.25
C THR A 238 -10.45 -28.38 -20.76
N LEU A 239 -11.03 -29.51 -20.31
CA LEU A 239 -11.29 -29.70 -18.88
C LEU A 239 -10.01 -29.84 -18.06
N ASN A 240 -8.95 -30.41 -18.64
CA ASN A 240 -7.67 -30.54 -17.96
C ASN A 240 -6.96 -29.18 -17.79
N ASP A 241 -7.07 -28.31 -18.79
CA ASP A 241 -6.53 -26.95 -18.78
C ASP A 241 -7.24 -26.08 -17.74
N GLU A 242 -8.53 -26.31 -17.49
CA GLU A 242 -9.28 -25.69 -16.39
C GLU A 242 -8.91 -26.30 -15.02
N ARG A 243 -8.83 -27.63 -14.93
CA ARG A 243 -8.67 -28.33 -13.65
C ARG A 243 -7.27 -28.19 -13.06
N THR A 244 -6.24 -28.29 -13.89
CA THR A 244 -4.84 -28.30 -13.44
C THR A 244 -4.47 -27.07 -12.60
N PRO A 245 -4.70 -25.82 -13.06
CA PRO A 245 -4.41 -24.64 -12.27
C PRO A 245 -5.31 -24.52 -11.02
N LEU A 246 -6.58 -24.89 -11.11
CA LEU A 246 -7.51 -24.85 -9.97
C LEU A 246 -7.09 -25.84 -8.87
N LEU A 247 -6.75 -27.08 -9.24
CA LEU A 247 -6.26 -28.09 -8.31
C LEU A 247 -4.98 -27.63 -7.60
N ALA A 248 -4.02 -27.09 -8.36
CA ALA A 248 -2.78 -26.58 -7.79
C ALA A 248 -3.02 -25.43 -6.81
N LYS A 249 -3.92 -24.50 -7.16
CA LYS A 249 -4.30 -23.37 -6.30
C LYS A 249 -5.02 -23.85 -5.03
N THR A 250 -6.06 -24.67 -5.15
CA THR A 250 -6.78 -25.25 -4.00
C THR A 250 -5.84 -26.02 -3.07
N GLY A 251 -4.87 -26.75 -3.64
CA GLY A 251 -3.85 -27.47 -2.88
C GLY A 251 -2.98 -26.57 -2.00
N ARG A 252 -2.54 -25.40 -2.51
CA ARG A 252 -1.75 -24.44 -1.73
C ARG A 252 -2.56 -23.80 -0.60
N TYR A 253 -3.80 -23.38 -0.88
CA TYR A 253 -4.71 -22.86 0.15
C TYR A 253 -4.98 -23.88 1.26
N ARG A 254 -5.19 -25.15 0.88
CA ARG A 254 -5.36 -26.25 1.84
C ARG A 254 -4.12 -26.46 2.69
N ALA A 255 -2.93 -26.46 2.08
CA ALA A 255 -1.67 -26.65 2.79
C ALA A 255 -1.46 -25.56 3.86
N LEU A 256 -1.72 -24.29 3.53
CA LEU A 256 -1.65 -23.20 4.51
C LEU A 256 -2.67 -23.36 5.65
N LYS A 257 -3.93 -23.65 5.31
CA LYS A 257 -4.99 -23.88 6.30
C LYS A 257 -4.61 -25.01 7.26
N ASP A 258 -4.24 -26.17 6.73
CA ASP A 258 -3.94 -27.36 7.54
C ASP A 258 -2.69 -27.14 8.41
N ALA A 259 -1.68 -26.39 7.92
CA ALA A 259 -0.51 -26.02 8.72
C ALA A 259 -0.84 -25.01 9.82
N HIS A 260 -1.66 -24.00 9.51
CA HIS A 260 -2.11 -23.01 10.50
C HIS A 260 -2.94 -23.64 11.63
N GLU A 261 -3.84 -24.58 11.31
CA GLU A 261 -4.62 -25.33 12.30
C GLU A 261 -3.73 -26.20 13.20
N GLN A 262 -2.66 -26.80 12.66
CA GLN A 262 -1.67 -27.55 13.45
C GLN A 262 -0.91 -26.66 14.42
N VAL A 263 -0.46 -25.48 13.99
CA VAL A 263 0.18 -24.49 14.87
C VAL A 263 -0.76 -24.10 16.01
N LYS A 264 -2.02 -23.76 15.71
CA LYS A 264 -3.03 -23.44 16.73
C LYS A 264 -3.22 -24.59 17.72
N ALA A 265 -3.35 -25.82 17.25
CA ALA A 265 -3.52 -26.99 18.10
C ALA A 265 -2.32 -27.24 19.02
N LEU A 266 -1.09 -27.06 18.53
CA LEU A 266 0.13 -27.21 19.34
C LEU A 266 0.24 -26.12 20.40
N ARG A 267 -0.08 -24.86 20.08
CA ARG A 267 -0.07 -23.77 21.07
C ARG A 267 -1.06 -24.00 22.21
N VAL A 268 -2.26 -24.51 21.90
CA VAL A 268 -3.24 -24.87 22.94
C VAL A 268 -2.72 -25.99 23.85
N GLN A 269 -2.06 -27.02 23.28
CA GLN A 269 -1.46 -28.10 24.07
C GLN A 269 -0.33 -27.61 24.98
N ILE A 270 0.53 -26.73 24.45
CA ILE A 270 1.61 -26.11 25.22
C ILE A 270 1.04 -25.28 26.38
N ALA A 271 0.07 -24.40 26.12
CA ALA A 271 -0.54 -23.57 27.15
C ALA A 271 -1.22 -24.40 28.25
N GLU A 272 -1.87 -25.51 27.90
CA GLU A 272 -2.46 -26.43 28.87
C GLU A 272 -1.39 -27.11 29.74
N LEU A 273 -0.29 -27.58 29.15
CA LEU A 273 0.82 -28.17 29.92
C LEU A 273 1.56 -27.14 30.77
N GLU A 274 1.73 -25.90 30.30
CA GLU A 274 2.31 -24.81 31.08
C GLU A 274 1.43 -24.48 32.30
N SER A 275 0.10 -24.47 32.11
CA SER A 275 -0.86 -24.30 33.20
C SER A 275 -0.78 -25.44 34.22
N GLN A 276 -0.68 -26.69 33.75
CA GLN A 276 -0.48 -27.87 34.62
C GLN A 276 0.85 -27.80 35.38
N LEU A 277 1.93 -27.38 34.71
CA LEU A 277 3.25 -27.20 35.32
C LEU A 277 3.22 -26.13 36.40
N ALA A 278 2.55 -25.00 36.16
CA ALA A 278 2.40 -23.91 37.10
C ALA A 278 1.59 -24.31 38.35
N ALA A 279 0.64 -25.23 38.22
CA ALA A 279 -0.16 -25.73 39.34
C ALA A 279 0.59 -26.72 40.27
N LEU A 280 1.73 -27.28 39.83
CA LEU A 280 2.51 -28.22 40.64
C LEU A 280 3.42 -27.49 41.64
N PRO A 281 3.73 -28.09 42.81
CA PRO A 281 4.76 -27.58 43.74
C PRO A 281 6.17 -27.73 43.18
N GLU A 282 7.10 -26.83 43.55
CA GLU A 282 8.51 -26.97 43.16
C GLU A 282 9.09 -28.28 43.71
N GLY A 283 9.82 -29.02 42.86
CA GLY A 283 10.40 -30.32 43.21
C GLY A 283 9.45 -31.52 43.10
N ASP A 284 8.22 -31.33 42.63
CA ASP A 284 7.32 -32.44 42.32
C ASP A 284 7.88 -33.32 41.17
N ALA A 285 7.85 -34.63 41.35
CA ALA A 285 8.40 -35.59 40.39
C ALA A 285 7.67 -35.58 39.03
N GLY A 286 6.42 -35.10 38.98
CA GLY A 286 5.63 -34.92 37.77
C GLY A 286 6.06 -33.73 36.90
N ARG A 287 6.82 -32.75 37.44
CA ARG A 287 7.28 -31.60 36.66
C ARG A 287 8.23 -32.00 35.53
N ALA A 288 9.18 -32.90 35.82
CA ALA A 288 10.19 -33.31 34.85
C ALA A 288 9.60 -33.99 33.61
N ASP A 289 8.48 -34.72 33.77
CA ASP A 289 7.77 -35.34 32.65
C ASP A 289 7.05 -34.27 31.79
N ILE A 290 6.36 -33.32 32.44
CA ILE A 290 5.68 -32.21 31.76
C ILE A 290 6.70 -31.31 31.02
N GLU A 291 7.82 -30.98 31.65
CA GLU A 291 8.91 -30.20 31.03
C GLU A 291 9.47 -30.90 29.79
N SER A 292 9.70 -32.22 29.85
CA SER A 292 10.12 -33.02 28.70
C SER A 292 9.07 -33.05 27.57
N GLN A 293 7.79 -33.09 27.91
CA GLN A 293 6.69 -32.99 26.93
C GLN A 293 6.65 -31.59 26.30
N LEU A 294 6.83 -30.53 27.08
CA LEU A 294 6.89 -29.15 26.60
C LEU A 294 8.05 -28.94 25.62
N ASP A 295 9.26 -29.42 25.94
CA ASP A 295 10.42 -29.34 25.04
C ASP A 295 10.13 -30.01 23.68
N THR A 296 9.44 -31.16 23.72
CA THR A 296 9.04 -31.90 22.51
C THR A 296 8.01 -31.11 21.70
N LEU A 297 6.97 -30.58 22.36
CA LEU A 297 5.91 -29.82 21.70
C LEU A 297 6.43 -28.48 21.15
N GLN A 298 7.34 -27.80 21.86
CA GLN A 298 7.98 -26.57 21.39
C GLN A 298 8.82 -26.82 20.13
N SER A 299 9.53 -27.95 20.08
CA SER A 299 10.27 -28.37 18.89
C SER A 299 9.32 -28.66 17.72
N GLN A 300 8.18 -29.31 17.98
CA GLN A 300 7.14 -29.54 16.98
C GLN A 300 6.49 -28.24 16.50
N LEU A 301 6.19 -27.32 17.42
CA LEU A 301 5.62 -26.01 17.13
C LEU A 301 6.52 -25.24 16.18
N SER A 302 7.82 -25.15 16.50
CA SER A 302 8.80 -24.46 15.65
C SER A 302 8.85 -25.04 14.23
N ALA A 303 8.78 -26.37 14.10
CA ALA A 303 8.74 -27.03 12.80
C ALA A 303 7.44 -26.75 12.03
N GLN A 304 6.29 -26.71 12.72
CA GLN A 304 4.99 -26.42 12.10
C GLN A 304 4.81 -24.95 11.74
N GLU A 305 5.36 -24.02 12.54
CA GLU A 305 5.41 -22.60 12.20
C GLU A 305 6.22 -22.40 10.91
N LYS A 306 7.38 -23.04 10.81
CA LYS A 306 8.15 -23.05 9.55
C LYS A 306 7.34 -23.61 8.37
N ALA A 307 6.64 -24.73 8.56
CA ALA A 307 5.85 -25.33 7.49
C ALA A 307 4.68 -24.43 7.05
N ARG A 308 4.03 -23.74 7.99
CA ARG A 308 2.98 -22.76 7.72
C ARG A 308 3.54 -21.56 6.95
N ASP A 309 4.69 -21.04 7.37
CA ASP A 309 5.32 -19.88 6.74
C ASP A 309 5.82 -20.23 5.32
N ASP A 310 6.38 -21.43 5.12
CA ASP A 310 6.75 -21.96 3.80
C ASP A 310 5.51 -22.14 2.90
N ALA A 311 4.38 -22.60 3.44
CA ALA A 311 3.12 -22.72 2.70
C ALA A 311 2.55 -21.36 2.28
N LEU A 312 2.65 -20.36 3.16
CA LEU A 312 2.26 -18.98 2.87
C LEU A 312 3.15 -18.37 1.78
N GLN A 313 4.47 -18.56 1.89
CA GLN A 313 5.41 -18.10 0.87
C GLN A 313 5.12 -18.74 -0.50
N ALA A 314 4.79 -20.03 -0.54
CA ALA A 314 4.40 -20.69 -1.78
C ALA A 314 3.14 -20.08 -2.42
N MET A 315 2.20 -19.55 -1.62
CA MET A 315 1.03 -18.82 -2.13
C MET A 315 1.41 -17.43 -2.67
N ILE A 316 2.33 -16.73 -1.99
CA ILE A 316 2.86 -15.43 -2.44
C ILE A 316 3.62 -15.58 -3.75
N ASP A 317 4.52 -16.56 -3.85
CA ASP A 317 5.33 -16.85 -5.04
C ASP A 317 4.45 -17.23 -6.24
N ALA A 318 3.38 -17.99 -5.98
CA ALA A 318 2.37 -18.34 -6.98
C ALA A 318 1.42 -17.19 -7.33
N LYS A 319 1.54 -16.03 -6.66
CA LYS A 319 0.65 -14.85 -6.79
C LYS A 319 -0.81 -15.17 -6.52
N ASP A 320 -1.07 -16.12 -5.62
CA ASP A 320 -2.42 -16.46 -5.19
C ASP A 320 -2.99 -15.48 -4.17
N ILE A 321 -2.11 -14.82 -3.42
CA ILE A 321 -2.39 -13.82 -2.39
C ILE A 321 -1.33 -12.72 -2.44
N ILE A 322 -1.63 -11.57 -1.83
CA ILE A 322 -0.63 -10.54 -1.55
C ILE A 322 0.18 -10.90 -0.30
N ASP A 323 1.44 -10.44 -0.25
CA ASP A 323 2.20 -10.48 0.99
C ASP A 323 1.72 -9.35 1.91
N PHE A 324 0.75 -9.69 2.75
CA PHE A 324 0.20 -8.80 3.76
C PHE A 324 0.80 -9.14 5.12
N ASP A 325 1.58 -8.20 5.66
CA ASP A 325 2.04 -8.21 7.04
C ASP A 325 1.18 -7.24 7.88
N PRO A 326 0.33 -7.74 8.80
CA PRO A 326 -0.53 -6.90 9.64
C PRO A 326 0.23 -5.88 10.50
N GLU A 327 1.51 -6.11 10.79
CA GLU A 327 2.36 -5.21 11.59
C GLU A 327 3.20 -4.26 10.73
N ALA A 328 3.10 -4.33 9.40
CA ALA A 328 3.83 -3.43 8.54
C ALA A 328 3.45 -1.96 8.81
N PRO A 329 4.44 -1.04 8.79
CA PRO A 329 4.19 0.37 9.06
C PRO A 329 3.27 0.98 8.00
N SER A 330 2.46 1.95 8.41
CA SER A 330 1.62 2.70 7.47
C SER A 330 2.44 3.42 6.39
N ARG A 331 1.80 3.76 5.28
CA ARG A 331 2.48 4.44 4.17
C ARG A 331 3.06 5.79 4.58
N MET A 332 2.40 6.49 5.49
CA MET A 332 2.92 7.74 6.06
C MET A 332 4.24 7.51 6.80
N THR A 333 4.30 6.47 7.64
CA THR A 333 5.52 6.10 8.38
C THR A 333 6.63 5.66 7.43
N GLN A 334 6.34 4.83 6.43
CA GLN A 334 7.31 4.40 5.42
C GLN A 334 7.93 5.59 4.67
N LEU A 335 7.10 6.57 4.32
CA LEU A 335 7.54 7.78 3.61
C LEU A 335 8.14 8.84 4.54
N LYS A 336 8.16 8.62 5.85
CA LYS A 336 8.52 9.62 6.87
C LYS A 336 7.76 10.94 6.66
N TRP A 337 6.48 10.83 6.29
CA TRP A 337 5.63 11.97 6.01
C TRP A 337 5.17 12.63 7.31
N ASN A 338 5.55 13.90 7.51
CA ASN A 338 5.24 14.65 8.73
C ASN A 338 3.93 15.46 8.67
N GLY A 339 3.21 15.41 7.54
CA GLY A 339 1.91 16.08 7.35
C GLY A 339 0.72 15.17 7.70
N THR A 340 -0.49 15.60 7.34
CA THR A 340 -1.69 14.77 7.50
C THR A 340 -1.83 13.73 6.38
N LEU A 341 -2.67 12.72 6.59
CA LEU A 341 -3.03 11.76 5.54
C LEU A 341 -3.73 12.47 4.36
N GLU A 342 -4.57 13.45 4.66
CA GLU A 342 -5.22 14.30 3.66
C GLU A 342 -4.17 15.00 2.79
N ASP A 343 -3.16 15.62 3.40
CA ASP A 343 -2.09 16.29 2.66
C ASP A 343 -1.31 15.30 1.79
N LEU A 344 -1.03 14.10 2.29
CA LEU A 344 -0.33 13.07 1.51
C LEU A 344 -1.11 12.70 0.25
N ILE A 345 -2.42 12.47 0.37
CA ILE A 345 -3.29 12.10 -0.75
C ILE A 345 -3.47 13.30 -1.69
N TYR A 346 -3.77 14.48 -1.16
CA TYR A 346 -4.00 15.70 -1.93
C TYR A 346 -2.78 16.09 -2.75
N THR A 347 -1.59 16.14 -2.13
CA THR A 347 -0.35 16.51 -2.84
C THR A 347 0.03 15.44 -3.88
N THR A 348 -0.20 14.17 -3.58
CA THR A 348 -0.02 13.07 -4.54
C THR A 348 -0.91 13.25 -5.77
N LEU A 349 -2.17 13.62 -5.60
CA LEU A 349 -3.09 13.89 -6.72
C LEU A 349 -2.71 15.16 -7.48
N LEU A 350 -2.28 16.20 -6.76
CA LEU A 350 -1.90 17.48 -7.34
C LEU A 350 -0.76 17.31 -8.34
N SER A 351 0.37 16.74 -7.92
CA SER A 351 1.58 16.61 -8.75
C SER A 351 1.66 15.28 -9.52
N GLY A 352 0.84 14.30 -9.17
CA GLY A 352 1.05 12.92 -9.59
C GLY A 352 2.29 12.30 -8.95
N ARG A 353 2.66 11.12 -9.44
CA ARG A 353 3.93 10.42 -9.15
C ARG A 353 4.58 9.94 -10.46
N PRO A 354 5.25 10.82 -11.22
CA PRO A 354 5.93 10.46 -12.46
C PRO A 354 6.95 9.30 -12.30
N VAL A 355 7.62 9.23 -11.15
CA VAL A 355 8.57 8.15 -10.83
C VAL A 355 7.92 6.77 -10.70
N SER A 356 6.59 6.70 -10.58
CA SER A 356 5.90 5.42 -10.49
C SER A 356 6.02 4.59 -11.77
N ALA A 357 6.43 5.19 -12.90
CA ALA A 357 6.79 4.48 -14.12
C ALA A 357 8.01 3.55 -13.96
N ALA A 358 8.84 3.73 -12.92
CA ALA A 358 9.99 2.85 -12.67
C ALA A 358 9.58 1.45 -12.18
N TYR A 359 8.38 1.32 -11.61
CA TYR A 359 7.88 0.06 -11.02
C TYR A 359 6.43 -0.28 -11.43
N TRP A 360 5.76 0.59 -12.18
CA TRP A 360 4.48 0.33 -12.84
C TRP A 360 4.55 0.59 -14.34
N PRO A 361 3.71 -0.06 -15.16
CA PRO A 361 3.68 0.15 -16.61
C PRO A 361 3.39 1.58 -17.05
N ALA A 362 2.79 2.39 -16.19
CA ALA A 362 2.49 3.79 -16.45
C ALA A 362 2.73 4.66 -15.21
N PRO A 363 3.23 5.90 -15.38
CA PRO A 363 3.33 6.85 -14.28
C PRO A 363 1.94 7.30 -13.82
N MET A 364 1.80 7.60 -12.54
CA MET A 364 0.66 8.37 -12.05
C MET A 364 0.89 9.83 -12.47
N VAL A 365 0.10 10.31 -13.43
CA VAL A 365 0.20 11.68 -13.94
C VAL A 365 -0.26 12.71 -12.91
N ALA A 366 0.09 13.98 -13.13
CA ALA A 366 -0.48 15.09 -12.39
C ALA A 366 -1.96 15.27 -12.73
N TRP A 367 -2.80 15.48 -11.71
CA TRP A 367 -4.23 15.70 -11.91
C TRP A 367 -4.65 17.16 -11.78
N SER A 368 -3.91 17.97 -11.04
CA SER A 368 -4.24 19.40 -10.89
C SER A 368 -3.86 20.21 -12.13
N GLN A 369 -4.73 21.14 -12.53
CA GLN A 369 -4.45 22.14 -13.57
C GLN A 369 -3.18 22.95 -13.29
N ASP A 370 -2.84 23.17 -12.01
CA ASP A 370 -1.61 23.89 -11.64
C ASP A 370 -0.33 23.12 -12.01
N ALA A 371 -0.43 21.80 -12.14
CA ALA A 371 0.65 20.91 -12.52
C ALA A 371 0.44 20.34 -13.94
N GLY A 372 -0.42 20.96 -14.75
CA GLY A 372 -0.71 20.57 -16.14
C GLY A 372 -1.77 19.46 -16.31
N GLY A 373 -2.42 19.03 -15.22
CA GLY A 373 -3.51 18.05 -15.23
C GLY A 373 -4.89 18.62 -15.55
N PRO A 374 -5.93 17.78 -15.66
CA PRO A 374 -7.25 18.22 -16.12
C PRO A 374 -8.15 18.81 -15.02
N LEU A 375 -7.88 18.54 -13.74
CA LEU A 375 -8.79 18.81 -12.62
C LEU A 375 -8.48 20.12 -11.91
N ARG A 376 -9.51 20.88 -11.54
CA ARG A 376 -9.37 22.05 -10.66
C ARG A 376 -9.08 21.62 -9.21
N ARG A 377 -8.57 22.54 -8.39
CA ARG A 377 -8.27 22.26 -6.97
C ARG A 377 -9.46 21.75 -6.16
N ASP A 378 -10.66 22.26 -6.40
CA ASP A 378 -11.89 21.77 -5.75
C ASP A 378 -12.21 20.33 -6.14
N GLN A 379 -11.95 19.96 -7.40
CA GLN A 379 -12.13 18.59 -7.87
C GLN A 379 -11.07 17.63 -7.32
N VAL A 380 -9.82 18.10 -7.14
CA VAL A 380 -8.76 17.35 -6.45
C VAL A 380 -9.15 17.12 -4.99
N GLN A 381 -9.68 18.13 -4.29
CA GLN A 381 -10.19 17.96 -2.93
C GLN A 381 -11.32 16.93 -2.87
N ASN A 382 -12.30 17.00 -3.77
CA ASN A 382 -13.39 16.01 -3.82
C ASN A 382 -12.86 14.56 -3.97
N LEU A 383 -11.83 14.37 -4.79
CA LEU A 383 -11.16 13.06 -4.91
C LEU A 383 -10.45 12.65 -3.61
N THR A 384 -9.74 13.57 -2.97
CA THR A 384 -9.11 13.32 -1.66
C THR A 384 -10.15 12.89 -0.64
N ASP A 385 -11.26 13.63 -0.51
CA ASP A 385 -12.34 13.33 0.42
C ASP A 385 -12.96 11.96 0.13
N TYR A 386 -13.13 11.61 -1.15
CA TYR A 386 -13.64 10.29 -1.54
C TYR A 386 -12.69 9.15 -1.15
N VAL A 387 -11.39 9.29 -1.36
CA VAL A 387 -10.40 8.28 -0.95
C VAL A 387 -10.34 8.16 0.58
N LEU A 388 -10.36 9.29 1.30
CA LEU A 388 -10.39 9.31 2.76
C LEU A 388 -11.66 8.68 3.33
N ASN A 389 -12.79 8.78 2.63
CA ASN A 389 -14.06 8.17 3.03
C ASN A 389 -14.05 6.63 2.99
N TRP A 390 -13.03 6.00 2.38
CA TRP A 390 -12.81 4.56 2.55
C TRP A 390 -12.25 4.20 3.93
N SER A 391 -11.71 5.15 4.69
CA SER A 391 -11.25 4.91 6.05
C SER A 391 -12.42 4.45 6.92
N ARG A 392 -12.34 3.20 7.35
CA ARG A 392 -13.34 2.51 8.19
C ARG A 392 -12.61 1.48 9.05
N GLU A 393 -13.33 0.80 9.93
CA GLU A 393 -12.82 -0.42 10.55
C GLU A 393 -12.59 -1.48 9.46
N PHE A 394 -11.33 -1.79 9.20
CA PHE A 394 -10.96 -2.80 8.21
C PHE A 394 -11.21 -4.20 8.77
N THR A 395 -11.81 -5.05 7.94
CA THR A 395 -12.07 -6.46 8.26
C THR A 395 -11.05 -7.37 7.58
N LEU A 396 -11.03 -8.65 7.99
CA LEU A 396 -10.29 -9.70 7.28
C LEU A 396 -10.68 -9.74 5.79
N GLN A 397 -11.97 -9.65 5.48
CA GLN A 397 -12.46 -9.68 4.10
C GLN A 397 -11.94 -8.49 3.28
N ASP A 398 -11.84 -7.29 3.88
CA ASP A 398 -11.26 -6.14 3.19
C ASP A 398 -9.80 -6.37 2.80
N VAL A 399 -9.00 -6.94 3.72
CA VAL A 399 -7.60 -7.28 3.44
C VAL A 399 -7.49 -8.28 2.29
N ARG A 400 -8.38 -9.26 2.24
CA ARG A 400 -8.38 -10.32 1.21
C ARG A 400 -8.87 -9.84 -0.16
N ARG A 401 -9.46 -8.65 -0.25
CA ARG A 401 -9.83 -8.00 -1.52
C ARG A 401 -8.70 -7.17 -2.13
N ILE A 402 -7.64 -6.88 -1.38
CA ILE A 402 -6.50 -6.11 -1.87
C ILE A 402 -5.76 -6.95 -2.91
N ASN A 403 -5.67 -6.43 -4.14
CA ASN A 403 -4.99 -7.12 -5.24
C ASN A 403 -3.52 -6.74 -5.35
N GLN A 404 -3.14 -5.55 -4.87
CA GLN A 404 -1.80 -5.02 -5.05
C GLN A 404 -1.48 -3.97 -3.98
N LEU A 405 -0.46 -4.18 -3.16
CA LEU A 405 0.07 -3.14 -2.28
C LEU A 405 1.00 -2.19 -3.02
N ALA A 406 1.28 -1.04 -2.41
CA ALA A 406 2.32 -0.14 -2.88
C ALA A 406 3.66 -0.87 -2.92
N ILE A 407 4.38 -0.75 -4.04
CA ILE A 407 5.76 -1.21 -4.11
C ILE A 407 6.59 -0.21 -3.32
N GLU A 408 7.25 -0.69 -2.28
CA GLU A 408 8.37 0.01 -1.68
C GLU A 408 9.56 -0.17 -2.61
N PRO A 409 10.10 0.92 -3.21
CA PRO A 409 11.38 0.83 -3.87
C PRO A 409 12.36 0.36 -2.80
N SER A 410 12.91 -0.84 -2.94
CA SER A 410 13.81 -1.36 -1.93
C SER A 410 14.95 -0.36 -1.74
N ALA A 411 15.35 -0.11 -0.50
CA ALA A 411 16.61 0.58 -0.20
C ALA A 411 17.87 -0.20 -0.67
N SER A 412 17.69 -1.22 -1.52
CA SER A 412 18.70 -2.21 -1.90
C SER A 412 18.66 -2.59 -3.38
N ALA A 413 18.15 -1.72 -4.25
CA ALA A 413 18.37 -1.79 -5.70
C ALA A 413 19.28 -0.66 -6.24
N GLY A 414 19.92 0.12 -5.35
CA GLY A 414 21.08 0.92 -5.74
C GLY A 414 22.35 0.08 -5.61
N PRO A 415 23.31 0.15 -6.56
CA PRO A 415 24.67 -0.34 -6.28
C PRO A 415 25.18 0.32 -5.00
N SER A 416 26.09 -0.33 -4.26
CA SER A 416 26.79 0.31 -3.15
C SER A 416 27.37 1.63 -3.66
N VAL A 417 26.76 2.74 -3.27
CA VAL A 417 27.17 4.07 -3.72
C VAL A 417 28.49 4.39 -3.03
N ASP A 418 29.54 4.64 -3.82
CA ASP A 418 30.77 5.25 -3.30
C ASP A 418 30.39 6.66 -2.85
N ALA A 419 30.16 6.82 -1.54
CA ALA A 419 29.68 8.06 -0.95
C ALA A 419 30.60 9.23 -1.33
N VAL A 420 30.03 10.41 -1.62
CA VAL A 420 30.80 11.62 -1.94
C VAL A 420 31.73 11.99 -0.78
N CYS A 421 31.24 11.81 0.45
CA CYS A 421 31.88 12.19 1.70
C CYS A 421 31.65 11.12 2.78
N PRO A 422 32.35 9.97 2.72
CA PRO A 422 32.10 8.84 3.63
C PRO A 422 32.33 9.18 5.12
N ASP A 423 33.23 10.13 5.41
CA ASP A 423 33.66 10.51 6.76
C ASP A 423 33.09 11.86 7.26
N ILE A 424 32.09 12.44 6.58
CA ILE A 424 31.61 13.82 6.86
C ILE A 424 31.15 14.06 8.30
N GLU A 425 30.66 13.02 8.99
CA GLU A 425 30.20 13.11 10.39
C GLU A 425 31.36 12.98 11.40
N SER A 426 32.39 12.20 11.08
CA SER A 426 33.54 11.94 11.95
C SER A 426 34.67 12.96 11.74
N ASN A 427 34.72 13.56 10.55
CA ASN A 427 35.66 14.60 10.16
C ASN A 427 34.96 15.60 9.21
N PRO A 428 34.41 16.72 9.72
CA PRO A 428 33.74 17.73 8.91
C PRO A 428 34.63 18.34 7.82
N ASP A 429 35.96 18.29 7.98
CA ASP A 429 36.94 18.77 7.01
C ASP A 429 37.36 17.69 5.99
N SER A 430 36.76 16.49 6.04
CA SER A 430 37.11 15.39 5.12
C SER A 430 36.69 15.65 3.67
N CYS A 431 35.78 16.59 3.44
CA CYS A 431 35.24 16.92 2.14
C CYS A 431 35.51 18.37 1.74
N VAL A 432 36.45 18.54 0.82
CA VAL A 432 36.76 19.83 0.23
C VAL A 432 35.73 20.12 -0.87
N VAL A 433 34.81 21.06 -0.62
CA VAL A 433 33.72 21.39 -1.57
C VAL A 433 34.28 21.79 -2.93
N ASP A 434 35.38 22.55 -2.98
CA ASP A 434 36.06 22.92 -4.23
C ASP A 434 36.42 21.69 -5.07
N ASP A 435 36.98 20.65 -4.46
CA ASP A 435 37.35 19.41 -5.15
C ASP A 435 36.11 18.69 -5.69
N ILE A 436 35.01 18.66 -4.92
CA ILE A 436 33.75 18.05 -5.35
C ILE A 436 33.13 18.84 -6.51
N VAL A 437 33.14 20.17 -6.47
CA VAL A 437 32.62 21.01 -7.57
C VAL A 437 33.46 20.81 -8.84
N VAL A 438 34.77 20.68 -8.72
CA VAL A 438 35.67 20.33 -9.84
C VAL A 438 35.34 18.95 -10.40
N GLN A 439 35.14 17.95 -9.54
CA GLN A 439 34.78 16.60 -9.94
C GLN A 439 33.41 16.55 -10.65
N ILE A 440 32.39 17.21 -10.09
CA ILE A 440 31.06 17.35 -10.71
C ILE A 440 31.18 18.00 -12.10
N SER A 441 31.98 19.06 -12.21
CA SER A 441 32.18 19.78 -13.47
C SER A 441 32.99 18.99 -14.51
N ALA A 442 33.71 17.96 -14.09
CA ALA A 442 34.46 17.06 -14.97
C ALA A 442 33.64 15.85 -15.45
N LEU A 443 32.42 15.65 -14.93
CA LEU A 443 31.53 14.57 -15.39
C LEU A 443 31.06 14.82 -16.82
N GLU A 444 31.11 13.78 -17.66
CA GLU A 444 30.70 13.87 -19.07
C GLU A 444 29.20 14.15 -19.23
N VAL A 445 28.38 13.75 -18.25
CA VAL A 445 26.92 13.94 -18.26
C VAL A 445 26.42 14.35 -16.88
N MET A 446 25.72 15.48 -16.83
CA MET A 446 24.90 15.92 -15.70
C MET A 446 23.44 15.98 -16.17
N ASP A 447 22.61 15.04 -15.75
CA ASP A 447 21.23 14.92 -16.23
C ASP A 447 20.24 15.52 -15.22
N SER A 448 19.65 16.66 -15.57
CA SER A 448 18.64 17.34 -14.75
C SER A 448 17.36 16.52 -14.55
N THR A 449 17.04 15.57 -15.44
CA THR A 449 15.88 14.67 -15.29
C THR A 449 16.17 13.62 -14.24
N ALA A 450 17.34 12.97 -14.31
CA ALA A 450 17.82 12.07 -13.26
C ALA A 450 18.01 12.82 -11.93
N GLY A 451 18.34 14.11 -11.99
CA GLY A 451 18.45 14.99 -10.84
C GLY A 451 17.13 15.23 -10.13
N GLN A 452 16.07 15.49 -10.89
CA GLN A 452 14.72 15.65 -10.34
C GLN A 452 14.24 14.35 -9.67
N GLN A 453 14.57 13.21 -10.27
CA GLN A 453 14.31 11.89 -9.70
C GLN A 453 15.07 11.70 -8.37
N ALA A 454 16.39 11.89 -8.37
CA ALA A 454 17.23 11.76 -7.19
C ALA A 454 16.84 12.74 -6.06
N TYR A 455 16.38 13.95 -6.41
CA TYR A 455 15.84 14.94 -5.48
C TYR A 455 14.58 14.43 -4.75
N THR A 456 13.76 13.65 -5.43
CA THR A 456 12.55 13.04 -4.85
C THR A 456 12.91 11.81 -4.03
N GLU A 457 13.78 10.93 -4.56
CA GLU A 457 14.21 9.68 -3.91
C GLU A 457 14.97 9.90 -2.61
N ASN A 458 15.75 10.99 -2.53
CA ASN A 458 16.48 11.39 -1.32
C ASN A 458 15.66 12.31 -0.40
N ALA A 459 14.33 12.32 -0.57
CA ALA A 459 13.36 13.03 0.26
C ALA A 459 13.52 14.56 0.31
N CYS A 460 14.27 15.18 -0.61
CA CYS A 460 14.45 16.63 -0.64
C CYS A 460 13.10 17.34 -0.84
N SER A 461 12.22 16.79 -1.69
CA SER A 461 10.88 17.32 -1.96
C SER A 461 9.94 17.31 -0.74
N GLY A 462 10.23 16.52 0.30
CA GLY A 462 9.43 16.49 1.53
C GLY A 462 9.49 17.80 2.31
N CYS A 463 10.62 18.51 2.24
CA CYS A 463 10.79 19.83 2.85
C CYS A 463 10.86 20.95 1.82
N HIS A 464 11.41 20.69 0.64
CA HIS A 464 11.61 21.69 -0.41
C HIS A 464 10.52 21.57 -1.50
N PHE A 465 9.38 22.19 -1.24
CA PHE A 465 8.26 22.29 -2.19
C PHE A 465 7.74 23.73 -2.25
N SER A 466 6.91 24.03 -3.25
CA SER A 466 6.35 25.37 -3.43
C SER A 466 5.46 25.76 -2.24
N GLY A 467 5.82 26.84 -1.54
CA GLY A 467 5.10 27.31 -0.36
C GLY A 467 5.58 26.70 0.96
N SER A 468 6.68 25.93 0.96
CA SER A 468 7.28 25.43 2.20
C SER A 468 7.73 26.58 3.11
N VAL A 469 7.46 26.42 4.41
CA VAL A 469 7.98 27.27 5.50
C VAL A 469 9.16 26.62 6.23
N ILE A 470 9.50 25.39 5.86
CA ILE A 470 10.54 24.57 6.52
C ILE A 470 11.84 24.66 5.74
N ALA A 471 11.77 24.70 4.41
CA ALA A 471 12.94 24.83 3.55
C ALA A 471 12.60 25.64 2.28
N PRO A 472 13.60 26.28 1.64
CA PRO A 472 13.37 27.04 0.42
C PRO A 472 12.79 26.18 -0.69
N ALA A 473 11.76 26.69 -1.37
CA ALA A 473 11.19 26.04 -2.54
C ALA A 473 12.24 25.88 -3.66
N PRO A 474 12.20 24.81 -4.47
CA PRO A 474 13.18 24.62 -5.55
C PRO A 474 13.04 25.66 -6.66
N GLN A 475 11.84 26.21 -6.89
CA GLN A 475 11.62 27.18 -7.96
C GLN A 475 12.48 28.44 -7.76
N GLY A 476 13.23 28.81 -8.80
CA GLY A 476 14.12 29.97 -8.78
C GLY A 476 15.33 29.85 -7.86
N VAL A 477 15.66 28.64 -7.38
CA VAL A 477 16.78 28.44 -6.46
C VAL A 477 18.11 28.77 -7.11
N PHE A 478 18.28 28.55 -8.41
CA PHE A 478 19.53 28.87 -9.09
C PHE A 478 19.76 30.38 -9.15
N THR A 479 18.73 31.15 -9.46
CA THR A 479 18.79 32.63 -9.44
C THR A 479 19.15 33.16 -8.05
N ARG A 480 18.61 32.55 -6.98
CA ARG A 480 18.97 32.91 -5.60
C ARG A 480 20.43 32.54 -5.29
N ALA A 481 20.87 31.36 -5.69
CA ALA A 481 22.25 30.91 -5.52
C ALA A 481 23.27 31.85 -6.21
N GLN A 482 22.94 32.32 -7.43
CA GLN A 482 23.73 33.35 -8.11
C GLN A 482 23.80 34.65 -7.30
N GLY A 483 22.67 35.07 -6.71
CA GLY A 483 22.62 36.22 -5.81
C GLY A 483 23.53 36.08 -4.60
N TYR A 484 23.52 34.90 -3.94
CA TYR A 484 24.39 34.64 -2.79
C TYR A 484 25.87 34.62 -3.16
N SER A 485 26.23 34.01 -4.30
CA SER A 485 27.60 34.03 -4.82
C SER A 485 28.10 35.45 -5.14
N GLN A 486 27.24 36.33 -5.66
CA GLN A 486 27.61 37.73 -5.89
C GLN A 486 27.80 38.51 -4.58
N GLN A 487 27.06 38.17 -3.53
CA GLN A 487 27.14 38.84 -2.23
C GLN A 487 28.37 38.38 -1.43
N ASP A 488 28.69 37.09 -1.47
CA ASP A 488 29.84 36.51 -0.78
C ASP A 488 30.63 35.56 -1.71
N PRO A 489 31.39 36.13 -2.67
CA PRO A 489 32.19 35.34 -3.61
C PRO A 489 33.40 34.67 -2.95
N ALA A 490 33.75 35.04 -1.71
CA ALA A 490 34.85 34.41 -0.97
C ALA A 490 34.42 33.06 -0.40
N THR A 491 33.17 32.93 0.04
CA THR A 491 32.59 31.67 0.52
C THR A 491 31.95 30.86 -0.61
N PHE A 492 31.32 31.53 -1.58
CA PHE A 492 30.64 30.89 -2.72
C PHE A 492 31.18 31.44 -4.04
N PRO A 493 32.28 30.88 -4.58
CA PRO A 493 32.87 31.33 -5.84
C PRO A 493 31.90 31.41 -7.01
N ASP A 494 30.92 30.49 -7.06
CA ASP A 494 29.83 30.50 -8.03
C ASP A 494 28.52 29.89 -7.44
N ALA A 495 27.45 29.93 -8.22
CA ALA A 495 26.14 29.41 -7.82
C ALA A 495 26.12 27.89 -7.62
N ARG A 496 26.94 27.13 -8.36
CA ARG A 496 27.04 25.68 -8.22
C ARG A 496 27.69 25.32 -6.89
N HIS A 497 28.75 26.03 -6.53
CA HIS A 497 29.43 25.88 -5.25
C HIS A 497 28.46 26.11 -4.09
N TYR A 498 27.62 27.14 -4.16
CA TYR A 498 26.56 27.37 -3.18
C TYR A 498 25.63 26.16 -3.03
N LEU A 499 25.16 25.58 -4.14
CA LEU A 499 24.23 24.44 -4.11
C LEU A 499 24.90 23.19 -3.50
N VAL A 500 26.12 22.86 -3.95
CA VAL A 500 26.88 21.71 -3.43
C VAL A 500 27.17 21.89 -1.94
N GLN A 501 27.64 23.07 -1.53
CA GLN A 501 27.92 23.37 -0.13
C GLN A 501 26.67 23.30 0.74
N SER A 502 25.52 23.78 0.25
CA SER A 502 24.26 23.72 1.00
C SER A 502 23.76 22.28 1.18
N ILE A 503 24.07 21.37 0.26
CA ILE A 503 23.68 19.95 0.37
C ILE A 503 24.61 19.20 1.31
N LEU A 504 25.93 19.40 1.18
CA LEU A 504 26.93 18.69 1.99
C LEU A 504 27.04 19.26 3.41
N TYR A 505 26.91 20.59 3.55
CA TYR A 505 27.05 21.33 4.80
C TYR A 505 25.87 22.28 5.02
N PRO A 506 24.64 21.76 5.23
CA PRO A 506 23.42 22.57 5.27
C PRO A 506 23.37 23.64 6.36
N ASN A 507 24.18 23.49 7.41
CA ASN A 507 24.26 24.47 8.50
C ASN A 507 25.37 25.51 8.30
N SER A 508 26.18 25.41 7.24
CA SER A 508 27.21 26.40 6.92
C SER A 508 26.60 27.70 6.40
N PHE A 509 25.39 27.63 5.83
CA PHE A 509 24.64 28.77 5.35
C PHE A 509 23.14 28.52 5.46
N SER A 510 22.42 29.42 6.12
CA SER A 510 20.96 29.39 6.18
C SER A 510 20.40 30.59 5.41
N SER A 511 19.54 30.33 4.43
CA SER A 511 18.84 31.37 3.69
C SER A 511 17.86 32.13 4.60
N ASP A 512 17.69 33.43 4.35
CA ASP A 512 16.80 34.30 5.12
C ASP A 512 15.39 33.72 5.26
N GLY A 513 14.88 33.70 6.49
CA GLY A 513 13.55 33.17 6.82
C GLY A 513 13.49 31.68 7.13
N PHE A 514 14.60 30.95 7.03
CA PHE A 514 14.69 29.52 7.38
C PHE A 514 15.63 29.27 8.56
N THR A 515 15.30 28.27 9.37
CA THR A 515 16.03 27.92 10.60
C THR A 515 17.13 26.91 10.29
N ALA A 516 18.35 27.17 10.77
CA ALA A 516 19.44 26.20 10.72
C ALA A 516 19.07 24.89 11.44
N GLY A 517 19.57 23.76 10.94
CA GLY A 517 19.33 22.43 11.51
C GLY A 517 18.11 21.70 10.95
N ALA A 518 17.32 22.32 10.06
CA ALA A 518 16.16 21.68 9.43
C ALA A 518 16.54 20.67 8.33
N MET A 519 17.66 20.88 7.64
CA MET A 519 18.13 20.00 6.57
C MET A 519 19.13 18.95 7.11
N PRO A 520 18.95 17.64 6.82
CA PRO A 520 19.82 16.58 7.29
C PRO A 520 21.29 16.76 6.88
N THR A 521 22.23 16.46 7.77
CA THR A 521 23.69 16.54 7.52
C THR A 521 24.28 15.27 6.91
N THR A 522 23.44 14.30 6.55
CA THR A 522 23.88 12.95 6.15
C THR A 522 24.16 12.81 4.65
N PHE A 523 23.79 13.79 3.84
CA PHE A 523 23.80 13.65 2.36
C PHE A 523 25.17 13.38 1.77
N GLY A 524 26.25 13.85 2.41
CA GLY A 524 27.61 13.50 2.01
C GLY A 524 27.90 11.98 2.09
N LYS A 525 27.27 11.27 3.03
CA LYS A 525 27.44 9.82 3.22
C LYS A 525 26.44 8.98 2.41
N THR A 526 25.29 9.56 2.06
CA THR A 526 24.20 8.82 1.43
C THR A 526 24.11 9.00 -0.08
N LEU A 527 24.74 10.03 -0.65
CA LEU A 527 24.80 10.28 -2.09
C LEU A 527 26.16 9.83 -2.66
N ASP A 528 26.17 9.28 -3.87
CA ASP A 528 27.38 9.25 -4.71
C ASP A 528 27.54 10.55 -5.53
N LEU A 529 28.71 10.69 -6.15
CA LEU A 529 29.10 11.89 -6.90
C LEU A 529 28.17 12.15 -8.09
N GLN A 530 27.75 11.10 -8.80
CA GLN A 530 26.90 11.24 -9.98
C GLN A 530 25.47 11.66 -9.60
N THR A 531 24.95 11.12 -8.50
CA THR A 531 23.64 11.45 -7.95
C THR A 531 23.62 12.89 -7.46
N LEU A 532 24.65 13.32 -6.71
CA LEU A 532 24.81 14.71 -6.31
C LEU A 532 24.90 15.64 -7.52
N ALA A 533 25.70 15.29 -8.53
CA ALA A 533 25.84 16.07 -9.76
C ALA A 533 24.51 16.23 -10.49
N ASN A 534 23.72 15.15 -10.60
CA ASN A 534 22.41 15.19 -11.22
C ASN A 534 21.45 16.08 -10.42
N ILE A 535 21.39 15.94 -9.08
CA ILE A 535 20.57 16.82 -8.22
C ILE A 535 20.94 18.28 -8.43
N VAL A 536 22.23 18.59 -8.46
CA VAL A 536 22.72 19.95 -8.73
C VAL A 536 22.27 20.42 -10.11
N ALA A 537 22.39 19.60 -11.15
CA ALA A 537 21.92 19.93 -12.50
C ALA A 537 20.42 20.25 -12.56
N TYR A 538 19.61 19.52 -11.78
CA TYR A 538 18.20 19.82 -11.60
C TYR A 538 17.97 21.16 -10.90
N LEU A 539 18.68 21.44 -9.82
CA LEU A 539 18.56 22.72 -9.11
C LEU A 539 19.04 23.90 -9.96
N GLU A 540 20.08 23.71 -10.78
CA GLU A 540 20.57 24.68 -11.76
C GLU A 540 19.55 24.98 -12.85
N SER A 541 18.68 24.03 -13.19
CA SER A 541 17.58 24.25 -14.14
C SER A 541 16.38 24.98 -13.54
N GLN A 542 16.37 25.23 -12.23
CA GLN A 542 15.32 25.99 -11.56
C GLN A 542 15.69 27.48 -11.46
N ASP A 543 15.72 28.18 -12.59
CA ASP A 543 15.83 29.63 -12.68
C ASP A 543 14.45 30.33 -12.53
N GLN A 544 14.45 31.66 -12.43
CA GLN A 544 13.23 32.50 -12.37
C GLN A 544 12.93 33.19 -13.69
#